data_AF-A0A316I470-F1
#
_entry.id   AF-A0A316I470-F1
#
_cell.length_a   1.000
_cell.length_b   1.000
_cell.length_c   1.000
_cell.angle_alpha   90.00
_cell.angle_beta   90.00
_cell.angle_gamma   90.00
#
_symmetry.space_group_name_H-M   'P 1'
#
loop_
_entity.id
_entity.type
_entity.pdbx_description
1 polymer ?
#
loop_
_entity_poly.entity_id
_entity_poly.type
_entity_poly.pdbx_seq_one_letter_code
_entity_poly.pdbx_strand_id
1 'polypeptide(L)'
;MLLEARLLATVNRLAGPVRGAGVLLISVFGALSVNSPLGWALFAFVVLTSIADFRVPRVALPVAFLRVVVLSVALGDQQWTLTVLTTTLITWQWQWPPRVTVPATALLLAVQVAVAGPGVLVRAVLESVLARVAYELLRRSSRRVDALRERAAEQQRAAAVALERGRREREFLALLHDTAAATFLMAAHGGDASAVAVQARRDLSALAERDNAQGAVDLGTALTAVARGSAVTVSVEPAPVPAAVALAFVRAVGELLKNVERHAGAATVELEVSRGVARVGRGTAAGSGWRGQDRLGAGPRYQRATGLARR
;
A
#
# COMPACT_ATOMS: atom_id res chain seq x y z
N MET A 1 -16.28 -1.03 -4.20
CA MET A 1 -17.74 -0.85 -3.96
C MET A 1 -18.16 0.60 -3.67
N LEU A 2 -17.40 1.39 -2.89
CA LEU A 2 -17.74 2.79 -2.57
C LEU A 2 -17.87 3.72 -3.80
N LEU A 3 -17.10 3.48 -4.86
CA LEU A 3 -17.11 4.31 -6.08
C LEU A 3 -18.32 3.99 -6.98
N GLU A 4 -18.68 2.72 -7.16
CA GLU A 4 -19.93 2.32 -7.84
C GLU A 4 -21.16 2.90 -7.12
N ALA A 5 -21.20 2.83 -5.78
CA ALA A 5 -22.29 3.41 -4.99
C ALA A 5 -22.35 4.95 -5.14
N ARG A 6 -21.21 5.64 -5.09
CA ARG A 6 -21.15 7.11 -5.32
C ARG A 6 -21.51 7.48 -6.76
N LEU A 7 -21.08 6.71 -7.75
CA LEU A 7 -21.39 6.96 -9.15
C LEU A 7 -22.88 6.76 -9.42
N LEU A 8 -23.49 5.69 -8.89
CA LEU A 8 -24.93 5.48 -8.97
C LEU A 8 -25.72 6.57 -8.23
N ALA A 9 -25.26 7.01 -7.05
CA ALA A 9 -25.89 8.10 -6.32
C ALA A 9 -25.79 9.44 -7.06
N THR A 10 -24.63 9.75 -7.63
CA THR A 10 -24.41 10.95 -8.44
C THR A 10 -25.21 10.91 -9.74
N VAL A 11 -25.24 9.76 -10.42
CA VAL A 11 -26.05 9.57 -11.63
C VAL A 11 -27.53 9.72 -11.31
N ASN A 12 -28.06 9.11 -10.26
CA ASN A 12 -29.46 9.29 -9.87
C ASN A 12 -29.79 10.75 -9.50
N ARG A 13 -28.88 11.43 -8.81
CA ARG A 13 -29.07 12.83 -8.42
C ARG A 13 -29.00 13.79 -9.61
N LEU A 14 -28.16 13.50 -10.60
CA LEU A 14 -27.94 14.37 -11.77
C LEU A 14 -28.76 13.98 -13.00
N ALA A 15 -29.34 12.78 -13.06
CA ALA A 15 -30.07 12.32 -14.25
C ALA A 15 -31.29 13.18 -14.59
N GLY A 16 -32.05 13.64 -13.58
CA GLY A 16 -33.17 14.58 -13.77
C GLY A 16 -32.68 15.95 -14.30
N PRO A 17 -31.75 16.62 -13.61
CA PRO A 17 -31.16 17.89 -14.05
C PRO A 17 -30.52 17.83 -15.45
N VAL A 18 -29.75 16.77 -15.74
CA VAL A 18 -29.09 16.56 -17.04
C VAL A 18 -30.12 16.33 -18.14
N ARG A 19 -31.20 15.56 -17.89
CA ARG A 19 -32.32 15.43 -18.83
C ARG A 19 -32.96 16.79 -19.10
N GLY A 20 -33.30 17.54 -18.05
CA GLY A 20 -33.93 18.85 -18.17
C GLY A 20 -33.09 19.79 -19.03
N ALA A 21 -31.78 19.90 -18.74
CA ALA A 21 -30.87 20.73 -19.51
C ALA A 21 -30.74 20.26 -20.98
N GLY A 22 -30.59 18.95 -21.22
CA GLY A 22 -30.49 18.39 -22.56
C GLY A 22 -31.76 18.64 -23.39
N VAL A 23 -32.93 18.36 -22.81
CA VAL A 23 -34.23 18.55 -23.49
C VAL A 23 -34.51 20.02 -23.75
N LEU A 24 -34.14 20.92 -22.84
CA LEU A 24 -34.24 22.36 -23.05
C LEU A 24 -33.37 22.81 -24.23
N LEU A 25 -32.10 22.39 -24.27
CA LEU A 25 -31.19 22.73 -25.36
C LEU A 25 -31.72 22.24 -26.71
N ILE A 26 -32.11 20.96 -26.80
CA ILE A 26 -32.73 20.38 -28.00
C ILE A 26 -33.97 21.17 -28.41
N SER A 27 -34.79 21.61 -27.45
CA SER A 27 -36.06 22.27 -27.73
C SER A 27 -35.93 23.73 -28.12
N VAL A 28 -34.87 24.43 -27.70
CA VAL A 28 -34.53 25.75 -28.25
C VAL A 28 -34.22 25.63 -29.73
N PHE A 29 -33.37 24.67 -30.11
CA PHE A 29 -33.05 24.43 -31.53
C PHE A 29 -34.27 23.99 -32.34
N GLY A 30 -35.12 23.14 -31.76
CA GLY A 30 -36.38 22.73 -32.37
C GLY A 30 -37.33 23.91 -32.62
N ALA A 31 -37.52 24.78 -31.64
CA ALA A 31 -38.35 25.97 -31.77
C ALA A 31 -37.83 26.92 -32.85
N LEU A 32 -36.51 27.14 -32.87
CA LEU A 32 -35.84 27.93 -33.91
C LEU A 32 -36.02 27.32 -35.31
N SER A 33 -35.97 25.99 -35.43
CA SER A 33 -36.14 25.32 -36.73
C SER A 33 -37.57 25.39 -37.27
N VAL A 34 -38.57 25.32 -36.39
CA VAL A 34 -39.99 25.42 -36.78
C VAL A 34 -40.38 26.87 -37.06
N ASN A 35 -39.77 27.81 -36.32
CA ASN A 35 -39.95 29.26 -36.44
C ASN A 35 -41.42 29.70 -36.57
N SER A 36 -42.29 29.12 -35.75
CA SER A 36 -43.73 29.41 -35.76
C SER A 36 -44.24 29.70 -34.34
N PRO A 37 -45.40 30.36 -34.18
CA PRO A 37 -46.02 30.57 -32.86
C PRO A 37 -46.25 29.25 -32.12
N LEU A 38 -46.61 28.19 -32.85
CA LEU A 38 -46.76 26.85 -32.30
C LEU A 38 -45.43 26.29 -31.79
N GLY A 39 -44.33 26.47 -32.53
CA GLY A 39 -42.99 26.05 -32.09
C GLY A 39 -42.57 26.71 -30.78
N TRP A 40 -42.78 28.02 -30.64
CA TRP A 40 -42.48 28.74 -29.40
C TRP A 40 -43.42 28.36 -28.25
N ALA A 41 -44.69 28.10 -28.51
CA ALA A 41 -45.64 27.60 -27.51
C ALA A 41 -45.24 26.21 -26.98
N LEU A 42 -44.86 25.29 -27.87
CA LEU A 42 -44.35 23.97 -27.51
C LEU A 42 -43.04 24.07 -26.71
N PHE A 43 -42.15 25.00 -27.06
CA PHE A 43 -40.95 25.26 -26.28
C PHE A 43 -41.27 25.75 -24.86
N ALA A 44 -42.19 26.72 -24.72
CA ALA A 44 -42.63 27.19 -23.39
C ALA A 44 -43.23 26.04 -22.56
N PHE A 45 -44.01 25.16 -23.19
CA PHE A 45 -44.51 23.94 -22.55
C PHE A 45 -43.38 22.98 -22.11
N VAL A 46 -42.34 22.80 -22.94
CA VAL A 46 -41.14 22.02 -22.57
C VAL A 46 -40.41 22.64 -21.38
N VAL A 47 -40.31 23.97 -21.32
CA VAL A 47 -39.69 24.69 -20.20
C VAL A 47 -40.47 24.43 -18.91
N LEU A 48 -41.78 24.64 -18.92
CA LEU A 48 -42.65 24.44 -17.76
C LEU A 48 -42.60 22.99 -17.26
N THR A 49 -42.70 22.03 -18.17
CA THR A 49 -42.64 20.61 -17.82
C THR A 49 -41.26 20.17 -17.35
N SER A 50 -40.17 20.79 -17.83
CA SER A 50 -38.81 20.52 -17.33
C SER A 50 -38.57 21.09 -15.94
N ILE A 51 -39.18 22.24 -15.61
CA ILE A 51 -39.15 22.80 -14.25
C ILE A 51 -39.93 21.90 -13.28
N ALA A 52 -41.11 21.42 -13.68
CA ALA A 52 -41.91 20.50 -12.87
C ALA A 52 -41.17 19.18 -12.60
N ASP A 53 -40.52 18.64 -13.63
CA ASP A 53 -39.67 17.45 -13.58
C ASP A 53 -38.52 17.60 -12.55
N PHE A 54 -37.88 18.79 -12.51
CA PHE A 54 -36.82 19.10 -11.55
C PHE A 54 -37.32 19.32 -10.11
N ARG A 55 -38.42 20.07 -9.96
CA ARG A 55 -38.94 20.48 -8.64
C ARG A 55 -39.64 19.33 -7.90
N VAL A 56 -40.28 18.42 -8.64
CA VAL A 56 -41.15 17.39 -8.06
C VAL A 56 -40.84 16.02 -8.70
N PRO A 57 -39.87 15.26 -8.15
CA PRO A 57 -39.46 13.97 -8.72
C PRO A 57 -40.58 12.94 -8.87
N ARG A 58 -41.65 13.04 -8.06
CA ARG A 58 -42.82 12.15 -8.12
C ARG A 58 -43.62 12.29 -9.41
N VAL A 59 -43.63 13.47 -10.03
CA VAL A 59 -44.35 13.72 -11.30
C VAL A 59 -43.43 13.69 -12.52
N ALA A 60 -42.12 13.48 -12.33
CA ALA A 60 -41.11 13.44 -13.38
C ALA A 60 -41.48 12.49 -14.53
N LEU A 61 -41.90 11.27 -14.20
CA LEU A 61 -42.28 10.26 -15.18
C LEU A 61 -43.54 10.64 -15.98
N PRO A 62 -44.70 10.92 -15.36
CA PRO A 62 -45.90 11.30 -16.11
C PRO A 62 -45.73 12.61 -16.88
N VAL A 63 -44.99 13.58 -16.35
CA VAL A 63 -44.72 14.85 -17.03
C VAL A 63 -43.82 14.66 -18.26
N ALA A 64 -42.76 13.84 -18.15
CA ALA A 64 -41.91 13.51 -19.30
C ALA A 64 -42.67 12.70 -20.36
N PHE A 65 -43.55 11.77 -19.93
CA PHE A 65 -44.42 11.01 -20.83
C PHE A 65 -45.34 11.96 -21.61
N LEU A 66 -46.08 12.82 -20.89
CA LEU A 66 -47.00 13.79 -21.50
C LEU A 66 -46.27 14.73 -22.46
N ARG A 67 -45.06 15.18 -22.10
CA ARG A 67 -44.25 16.05 -22.95
C ARG A 67 -43.97 15.42 -24.31
N VAL A 68 -43.53 14.17 -24.31
CA VAL A 68 -43.24 13.43 -25.54
C VAL A 68 -44.51 13.19 -26.35
N VAL A 69 -45.63 12.84 -25.70
CA VAL A 69 -46.92 12.65 -26.39
C VAL A 69 -47.39 13.94 -27.07
N VAL A 70 -47.35 15.08 -26.37
CA VAL A 70 -47.76 16.38 -26.92
C VAL A 70 -46.90 16.76 -28.13
N LEU A 71 -45.57 16.62 -28.02
CA LEU A 71 -44.67 16.88 -29.15
C LEU A 71 -44.91 15.92 -30.31
N SER A 72 -45.18 14.64 -30.02
CA SER A 72 -45.49 13.62 -31.03
C SER A 72 -46.75 13.97 -31.80
N VAL A 73 -47.84 14.28 -31.11
CA VAL A 73 -49.11 14.65 -31.77
C VAL A 73 -49.00 15.96 -32.53
N ALA A 74 -48.26 16.96 -32.01
CA ALA A 74 -48.18 18.28 -32.62
C ALA A 74 -47.20 18.36 -33.81
N LEU A 75 -46.14 17.55 -33.80
CA LEU A 75 -45.03 17.66 -34.77
C LEU A 75 -44.74 16.36 -35.52
N GLY A 76 -45.38 15.24 -35.18
CA GLY A 76 -45.22 13.96 -35.87
C GLY A 76 -43.80 13.40 -35.80
N ASP A 77 -43.20 13.13 -36.96
CA ASP A 77 -41.87 12.53 -37.12
C ASP A 77 -40.73 13.54 -37.20
N GLN A 78 -41.01 14.82 -36.96
CA GLN A 78 -40.01 15.88 -36.94
C GLN A 78 -38.81 15.52 -36.07
N GLN A 79 -37.61 15.94 -36.52
CA GLN A 79 -36.34 15.66 -35.86
C GLN A 79 -36.34 16.10 -34.38
N TRP A 80 -37.01 17.21 -34.07
CA TRP A 80 -37.18 17.70 -32.71
C TRP A 80 -37.89 16.66 -31.82
N THR A 81 -39.04 16.14 -32.26
CA THR A 81 -39.80 15.11 -31.53
C THR A 81 -38.97 13.86 -31.31
N LEU A 82 -38.32 13.35 -32.36
CA LEU A 82 -37.53 12.13 -32.27
C LEU A 82 -36.37 12.27 -31.29
N THR A 83 -35.69 13.43 -31.29
CA THR A 83 -34.56 13.69 -30.38
C THR A 83 -35.01 13.81 -28.92
N VAL A 84 -36.19 14.42 -28.67
CA VAL A 84 -36.77 14.48 -27.32
C VAL A 84 -37.25 13.11 -26.85
N LEU A 85 -37.87 12.32 -27.74
CA LEU A 85 -38.28 10.94 -27.46
C LEU A 85 -37.06 10.09 -27.07
N THR A 86 -36.02 10.03 -27.89
CA THR A 86 -34.87 9.15 -27.63
C THR A 86 -34.11 9.57 -26.38
N THR A 87 -33.93 10.87 -26.16
CA THR A 87 -33.37 11.40 -24.90
C THR A 87 -34.20 10.98 -23.68
N THR A 88 -35.53 11.03 -23.78
CA THR A 88 -36.44 10.62 -22.69
C THR A 88 -36.35 9.12 -22.43
N LEU A 89 -36.35 8.29 -23.48
CA LEU A 89 -36.23 6.83 -23.36
C LEU A 89 -34.90 6.43 -22.72
N ILE A 90 -33.79 7.01 -23.18
CA ILE A 90 -32.46 6.74 -22.62
C ILE A 90 -32.43 7.12 -21.14
N THR A 91 -32.95 8.29 -20.78
CA THR A 91 -32.89 8.78 -19.39
C THR A 91 -33.79 8.00 -18.44
N TRP A 92 -34.92 7.48 -18.91
CA TRP A 92 -35.78 6.60 -18.11
C TRP A 92 -35.10 5.30 -17.70
N GLN A 93 -34.28 4.71 -18.57
CA GLN A 93 -33.53 3.48 -18.26
C GLN A 93 -32.61 3.62 -17.03
N TRP A 94 -32.23 4.85 -16.68
CA TRP A 94 -31.37 5.15 -15.53
C TRP A 94 -32.16 5.46 -14.26
N GLN A 95 -33.30 6.14 -14.39
CA GLN A 95 -34.01 6.73 -13.26
C GLN A 95 -35.00 5.76 -12.60
N TRP A 96 -35.54 4.81 -13.35
CA TRP A 96 -36.68 4.01 -12.92
C TRP A 96 -36.47 2.51 -13.16
N PRO A 97 -37.07 1.64 -12.33
CA PRO A 97 -36.95 0.20 -12.51
C PRO A 97 -37.61 -0.26 -13.82
N PRO A 98 -37.13 -1.37 -14.42
CA PRO A 98 -37.61 -1.86 -15.73
C PRO A 98 -39.11 -2.16 -15.76
N ARG A 99 -39.70 -2.53 -14.62
CA ARG A 99 -41.14 -2.80 -14.49
C ARG A 99 -42.01 -1.60 -14.85
N VAL A 100 -41.50 -0.38 -14.69
CA VAL A 100 -42.23 0.86 -14.98
C VAL A 100 -41.82 1.44 -16.33
N THR A 101 -40.52 1.38 -16.66
CA THR A 101 -40.01 1.98 -17.90
C THR A 101 -40.41 1.19 -19.14
N VAL A 102 -40.39 -0.15 -19.10
CA VAL A 102 -40.77 -0.99 -20.24
C VAL A 102 -42.20 -0.69 -20.73
N PRO A 103 -43.26 -0.71 -19.88
CA PRO A 103 -44.61 -0.39 -20.36
C PRO A 103 -44.74 1.06 -20.82
N ALA A 104 -44.10 2.01 -20.13
CA ALA A 104 -44.15 3.43 -20.52
C ALA A 104 -43.46 3.69 -21.87
N THR A 105 -42.31 3.04 -22.11
CA THR A 105 -41.60 3.08 -23.40
C THR A 105 -42.44 2.43 -24.50
N ALA A 106 -43.03 1.26 -24.25
CA ALA A 106 -43.90 0.59 -25.22
C ALA A 106 -45.08 1.48 -25.62
N LEU A 107 -45.70 2.16 -24.65
CA LEU A 107 -46.81 3.08 -24.91
C LEU A 107 -46.38 4.32 -25.71
N LEU A 108 -45.23 4.93 -25.40
CA LEU A 108 -44.69 6.04 -26.19
C LEU A 108 -44.37 5.62 -27.64
N LEU A 109 -43.79 4.44 -27.82
CA LEU A 109 -43.51 3.91 -29.15
C LEU A 109 -44.81 3.63 -29.91
N ALA A 110 -45.85 3.10 -29.25
CA ALA A 110 -47.16 2.88 -29.86
C ALA A 110 -47.79 4.21 -30.32
N VAL A 111 -47.73 5.26 -29.48
CA VAL A 111 -48.17 6.61 -29.85
C VAL A 111 -47.40 7.10 -31.07
N GLN A 112 -46.07 6.96 -31.08
CA GLN A 112 -45.30 7.43 -32.23
C GLN A 112 -45.55 6.65 -33.50
N VAL A 113 -45.73 5.33 -33.41
CA VAL A 113 -46.09 4.51 -34.58
C VAL A 113 -47.48 4.92 -35.10
N ALA A 114 -48.43 5.24 -34.22
CA ALA A 114 -49.76 5.69 -34.62
C ALA A 114 -49.75 7.06 -35.32
N VAL A 115 -48.86 7.98 -34.91
CA VAL A 115 -48.79 9.33 -35.47
C VAL A 115 -47.89 9.41 -36.71
N ALA A 116 -46.74 8.73 -36.70
CA ALA A 116 -45.66 8.88 -37.67
C ALA A 116 -45.35 7.60 -38.49
N GLY A 117 -46.00 6.48 -38.18
CA GLY A 117 -45.75 5.19 -38.83
C GLY A 117 -44.56 4.40 -38.26
N PRO A 118 -44.33 3.17 -38.75
CA PRO A 118 -43.39 2.22 -38.13
C PRO A 118 -41.90 2.56 -38.33
N GLY A 119 -41.54 3.44 -39.26
CA GLY A 119 -40.15 3.81 -39.55
C GLY A 119 -39.39 4.38 -38.36
N VAL A 120 -40.11 5.00 -37.41
CA VAL A 120 -39.56 5.54 -36.15
C VAL A 120 -38.94 4.46 -35.26
N LEU A 121 -39.37 3.20 -35.39
CA LEU A 121 -38.89 2.09 -34.57
C LEU A 121 -37.42 1.79 -34.82
N VAL A 122 -36.95 1.87 -36.07
CA VAL A 122 -35.56 1.55 -36.43
C VAL A 122 -34.62 2.45 -35.65
N ARG A 123 -34.87 3.76 -35.68
CA ARG A 123 -34.04 4.74 -34.98
C ARG A 123 -34.20 4.64 -33.47
N ALA A 124 -35.43 4.58 -32.97
CA ALA A 124 -35.71 4.56 -31.53
C ALA A 124 -35.10 3.32 -30.85
N VAL A 125 -35.19 2.16 -31.50
CA VAL A 125 -34.61 0.90 -30.99
C VAL A 125 -33.08 0.93 -31.10
N LEU A 126 -32.53 1.32 -32.25
CA LEU A 126 -31.08 1.32 -32.47
C LEU A 126 -30.36 2.27 -31.50
N GLU A 127 -30.83 3.52 -31.38
CA GLU A 127 -30.23 4.51 -30.47
C GLU A 127 -30.34 4.06 -29.01
N SER A 128 -31.49 3.48 -28.61
CA SER A 128 -31.69 2.99 -27.25
C SER A 128 -30.78 1.80 -26.91
N VAL A 129 -30.60 0.87 -27.86
CA VAL A 129 -29.70 -0.28 -27.70
C VAL A 129 -28.24 0.19 -27.62
N LEU A 130 -27.81 1.08 -28.51
CA LEU A 130 -26.45 1.64 -28.49
C LEU A 130 -26.16 2.37 -27.18
N ALA A 131 -27.10 3.20 -26.70
CA ALA A 131 -26.97 3.88 -25.41
C ALA A 131 -26.86 2.90 -24.23
N ARG A 132 -27.65 1.82 -24.25
CA ARG A 132 -27.59 0.77 -23.22
C ARG A 132 -26.25 0.04 -23.24
N VAL A 133 -25.73 -0.30 -24.42
CA VAL A 133 -24.42 -0.94 -24.60
C VAL A 133 -23.30 -0.04 -24.10
N ALA A 134 -23.31 1.24 -24.50
CA ALA A 134 -22.31 2.22 -24.08
C ALA A 134 -22.25 2.36 -22.55
N TYR A 135 -23.41 2.40 -21.89
CA TYR A 135 -23.46 2.43 -20.43
C TYR A 135 -22.93 1.16 -19.78
N GLU A 136 -23.31 -0.02 -20.29
CA GLU A 136 -22.85 -1.27 -19.71
C GLU A 136 -21.32 -1.42 -19.87
N LEU A 137 -20.77 -0.95 -20.99
CA LEU A 137 -19.32 -0.83 -21.19
C LEU A 137 -18.68 0.14 -20.19
N LEU A 138 -19.27 1.31 -19.97
CA LEU A 138 -18.80 2.29 -18.99
C LEU A 138 -18.85 1.74 -17.55
N ARG A 139 -19.90 0.99 -17.21
CA ARG A 139 -20.04 0.35 -15.90
C ARG A 139 -18.99 -0.73 -15.71
N ARG A 140 -18.76 -1.56 -16.72
CA ARG A 140 -17.71 -2.59 -16.70
C ARG A 140 -16.31 -1.99 -16.62
N SER A 141 -16.03 -0.92 -17.37
CA SER A 141 -14.73 -0.24 -17.30
C SER A 141 -14.48 0.39 -15.93
N SER A 142 -15.51 1.04 -15.35
CA SER A 142 -15.42 1.63 -14.00
C SER A 142 -15.09 0.57 -12.94
N ARG A 143 -15.73 -0.60 -13.00
CA ARG A 143 -15.43 -1.72 -12.09
C ARG A 143 -14.00 -2.25 -12.25
N ARG A 144 -13.49 -2.32 -13.48
CA ARG A 144 -12.10 -2.73 -13.74
C ARG A 144 -11.11 -1.72 -13.17
N VAL A 145 -11.38 -0.42 -13.33
CA VAL A 145 -10.54 0.64 -12.75
C VAL A 145 -10.53 0.58 -11.23
N ASP A 146 -11.69 0.35 -10.60
CA ASP A 146 -11.79 0.19 -9.15
C ASP A 146 -10.96 -1.00 -8.65
N ALA A 147 -11.07 -2.15 -9.31
CA ALA A 147 -10.29 -3.34 -8.94
C ALA A 147 -8.78 -3.13 -9.11
N LEU A 148 -8.35 -2.39 -10.14
CA LEU A 148 -6.94 -2.05 -10.34
C LEU A 148 -6.43 -1.07 -9.28
N ARG A 149 -7.24 -0.08 -8.89
CA ARG A 149 -6.89 0.88 -7.83
C ARG A 149 -6.75 0.20 -6.47
N GLU A 150 -7.63 -0.74 -6.15
CA GLU A 150 -7.57 -1.49 -4.89
C GLU A 150 -6.30 -2.35 -4.83
N ARG A 151 -5.98 -3.06 -5.91
CA ARG A 151 -4.72 -3.81 -6.03
C ARG A 151 -3.49 -2.91 -5.93
N ALA A 152 -3.51 -1.74 -6.58
CA ALA A 152 -2.41 -0.79 -6.50
C ALA A 152 -2.23 -0.24 -5.07
N ALA A 153 -3.32 0.03 -4.35
CA ALA A 153 -3.27 0.48 -2.96
C ALA A 153 -2.73 -0.61 -2.03
N GLU A 154 -3.12 -1.88 -2.23
CA GLU A 154 -2.57 -3.02 -1.49
C GLU A 154 -1.06 -3.18 -1.75
N GLN A 155 -0.63 -3.09 -3.01
CA GLN A 155 0.77 -3.16 -3.39
C GLN A 155 1.59 -2.01 -2.77
N GLN A 156 1.06 -0.78 -2.78
CA GLN A 156 1.73 0.36 -2.15
C GLN A 156 1.87 0.19 -0.64
N ARG A 157 0.83 -0.31 0.04
CA ARG A 157 0.89 -0.61 1.49
C ARG A 157 1.91 -1.69 1.79
N ALA A 158 1.93 -2.77 1.02
CA ALA A 158 2.90 -3.85 1.17
C ALA A 158 4.35 -3.36 0.95
N ALA A 159 4.56 -2.54 -0.08
CA ALA A 159 5.86 -1.92 -0.36
C ALA A 159 6.31 -0.99 0.78
N ALA A 160 5.41 -0.16 1.31
CA ALA A 160 5.71 0.72 2.44
C ALA A 160 6.13 -0.06 3.69
N VAL A 161 5.40 -1.14 4.03
CA VAL A 161 5.74 -2.01 5.16
C VAL A 161 7.08 -2.72 4.94
N ALA A 162 7.36 -3.20 3.72
CA ALA A 162 8.64 -3.83 3.40
C ALA A 162 9.82 -2.86 3.52
N LEU A 163 9.65 -1.62 3.05
CA LEU A 163 10.66 -0.57 3.18
C LEU A 163 10.93 -0.22 4.65
N GLU A 164 9.87 -0.08 5.44
CA GLU A 164 10.01 0.22 6.87
C GLU A 164 10.70 -0.92 7.64
N ARG A 165 10.32 -2.17 7.36
CA ARG A 165 11.02 -3.35 7.89
C ARG A 165 12.50 -3.37 7.51
N GLY A 166 12.81 -3.14 6.23
CA GLY A 166 14.20 -3.09 5.76
C GLY A 166 15.01 -1.93 6.32
N ARG A 167 14.37 -0.82 6.71
CA ARG A 167 15.03 0.27 7.43
C ARG A 167 15.33 -0.12 8.88
N ARG A 168 14.36 -0.68 9.61
CA ARG A 168 14.54 -1.15 10.98
C ARG A 168 15.62 -2.23 11.09
N GLU A 169 15.65 -3.17 10.14
CA GLU A 169 16.68 -4.22 10.09
C GLU A 169 18.09 -3.63 9.93
N ARG A 170 18.25 -2.64 9.04
CA ARG A 170 19.55 -1.97 8.84
C ARG A 170 19.98 -1.18 10.07
N GLU A 171 19.06 -0.47 10.71
CA GLU A 171 19.33 0.26 11.95
C GLU A 171 19.72 -0.71 13.08
N PHE A 172 19.03 -1.85 13.20
CA PHE A 172 19.36 -2.89 14.17
C PHE A 172 20.75 -3.50 13.92
N LEU A 173 21.08 -3.85 12.67
CA LEU A 173 22.38 -4.37 12.30
C LEU A 173 23.53 -3.37 12.55
N ALA A 174 23.27 -2.06 12.34
CA ALA A 174 24.25 -1.03 12.65
C ALA A 174 24.52 -0.93 14.16
N LEU A 175 23.46 -0.92 14.99
CA LEU A 175 23.60 -0.92 16.46
C LEU A 175 24.34 -2.15 16.97
N LEU A 176 24.05 -3.32 16.40
CA LEU A 176 24.75 -4.58 16.71
C LEU A 176 26.24 -4.51 16.37
N HIS A 177 26.57 -3.90 15.23
CA HIS A 177 27.95 -3.72 14.82
C HIS A 177 28.70 -2.77 15.75
N ASP A 178 28.11 -1.63 16.08
CA ASP A 178 28.73 -0.62 16.95
C ASP A 178 28.98 -1.16 18.36
N THR A 179 28.02 -1.91 18.91
CA THR A 179 28.17 -2.56 20.22
C THR A 179 29.25 -3.63 20.21
N ALA A 180 29.24 -4.54 19.22
CA ALA A 180 30.29 -5.55 19.07
C ALA A 180 31.68 -4.92 18.89
N ALA A 181 31.79 -3.90 18.02
CA ALA A 181 33.03 -3.18 17.79
C ALA A 181 33.54 -2.52 19.08
N ALA A 182 32.68 -1.86 19.85
CA ALA A 182 33.04 -1.26 21.13
C ALA A 182 33.57 -2.29 22.13
N THR A 183 32.91 -3.45 22.26
CA THR A 183 33.38 -4.54 23.15
C THR A 183 34.74 -5.09 22.70
N PHE A 184 34.96 -5.31 21.40
CA PHE A 184 36.25 -5.79 20.88
C PHE A 184 37.37 -4.76 21.04
N LEU A 185 37.07 -3.47 20.86
CA LEU A 185 38.05 -2.40 21.05
C LEU A 185 38.50 -2.31 22.51
N MET A 186 37.56 -2.49 23.46
CA MET A 186 37.84 -2.55 24.90
C MET A 186 38.77 -3.73 25.24
N ALA A 187 38.55 -4.90 24.63
CA ALA A 187 39.41 -6.06 24.79
C ALA A 187 40.80 -5.86 24.17
N ALA A 188 40.88 -5.25 22.98
CA ALA A 188 42.13 -5.04 22.25
C ALA A 188 43.08 -4.05 22.93
N HIS A 189 42.55 -3.08 23.70
CA HIS A 189 43.36 -2.09 24.44
C HIS A 189 43.78 -2.56 25.85
N GLY A 190 43.66 -3.86 26.15
CA GLY A 190 44.09 -4.42 27.42
C GLY A 190 43.14 -4.10 28.59
N GLY A 191 41.85 -3.89 28.31
CA GLY A 191 40.83 -3.80 29.35
C GLY A 191 40.81 -5.06 30.22
N ASP A 192 40.55 -4.89 31.52
CA ASP A 192 40.43 -6.03 32.44
C ASP A 192 39.37 -7.02 31.93
N ALA A 193 39.73 -8.31 31.87
CA ALA A 193 38.88 -9.37 31.37
C ALA A 193 37.53 -9.44 32.13
N SER A 194 37.54 -9.09 33.42
CA SER A 194 36.32 -9.03 34.23
C SER A 194 35.39 -7.90 33.77
N ALA A 195 35.94 -6.73 33.41
CA ALA A 195 35.19 -5.58 32.94
C ALA A 195 34.62 -5.80 31.53
N VAL A 196 35.40 -6.39 30.63
CA VAL A 196 34.94 -6.78 29.28
C VAL A 196 33.80 -7.81 29.38
N ALA A 197 33.91 -8.80 30.27
CA ALA A 197 32.88 -9.80 30.47
C ALA A 197 31.59 -9.25 31.12
N VAL A 198 31.67 -8.16 31.88
CA VAL A 198 30.49 -7.46 32.39
C VAL A 198 29.83 -6.64 31.28
N GLN A 199 30.62 -5.92 30.49
CA GLN A 199 30.12 -5.11 29.38
C GLN A 199 29.46 -5.98 28.30
N ALA A 200 30.13 -7.04 27.85
CA ALA A 200 29.58 -7.99 26.88
C ALA A 200 28.26 -8.61 27.35
N ARG A 201 28.14 -8.91 28.65
CA ARG A 201 26.93 -9.50 29.23
C ARG A 201 25.78 -8.50 29.27
N ARG A 202 26.06 -7.24 29.54
CA ARG A 202 25.07 -6.15 29.45
C ARG A 202 24.60 -5.96 28.01
N ASP A 203 25.54 -5.87 27.07
CA ASP A 203 25.23 -5.68 25.65
C ASP A 203 24.40 -6.87 25.12
N LEU A 204 24.77 -8.11 25.45
CA LEU A 204 24.01 -9.32 25.11
C LEU A 204 22.63 -9.38 25.79
N SER A 205 22.50 -8.97 27.04
CA SER A 205 21.19 -8.92 27.73
C SER A 205 20.25 -7.90 27.10
N ALA A 206 20.76 -6.73 26.72
CA ALA A 206 19.99 -5.69 26.05
C ALA A 206 19.53 -6.11 24.64
N LEU A 207 20.33 -6.93 23.96
CA LEU A 207 19.99 -7.50 22.65
C LEU A 207 19.00 -8.67 22.76
N ALA A 208 19.15 -9.53 23.77
CA ALA A 208 18.24 -10.65 24.02
C ALA A 208 16.81 -10.21 24.36
N GLU A 209 16.65 -9.11 25.12
CA GLU A 209 15.33 -8.54 25.41
C GLU A 209 14.61 -8.02 24.16
N ARG A 210 15.35 -7.60 23.12
CA ARG A 210 14.78 -7.07 21.87
C ARG A 210 14.47 -8.14 20.81
N ASP A 211 15.13 -9.30 20.84
CA ASP A 211 15.18 -10.26 19.71
C ASP A 211 14.58 -11.66 20.01
N ASN A 212 13.75 -11.79 21.05
CA ASN A 212 13.11 -13.06 21.47
C ASN A 212 12.22 -13.77 20.42
N ALA A 213 12.19 -13.31 19.15
CA ALA A 213 11.32 -13.83 18.10
C ALA A 213 12.02 -14.60 16.95
N GLN A 214 13.35 -14.58 16.81
CA GLN A 214 14.02 -14.95 15.54
C GLN A 214 14.92 -16.21 15.58
N GLY A 215 14.91 -16.97 16.67
CA GLY A 215 15.58 -18.28 16.75
C GLY A 215 17.10 -18.22 17.00
N ALA A 216 17.63 -19.27 17.63
CA ALA A 216 19.02 -19.36 18.05
C ALA A 216 19.90 -20.03 16.98
N VAL A 217 21.07 -19.45 16.72
CA VAL A 217 22.11 -19.91 15.80
C VAL A 217 23.36 -20.26 16.62
N ASP A 218 24.05 -21.34 16.25
CA ASP A 218 25.32 -21.69 16.89
C ASP A 218 26.45 -20.76 16.44
N LEU A 219 26.96 -19.95 17.38
CA LEU A 219 28.03 -18.98 17.14
C LEU A 219 29.35 -19.65 16.71
N GLY A 220 29.63 -20.83 17.25
CA GLY A 220 30.87 -21.57 16.93
C GLY A 220 30.93 -21.92 15.44
N THR A 221 29.88 -22.55 14.94
CA THR A 221 29.76 -22.88 13.51
C THR A 221 29.87 -21.64 12.61
N ALA A 222 29.27 -20.52 13.00
CA ALA A 222 29.30 -19.28 12.24
C ALA A 222 30.71 -18.65 12.18
N LEU A 223 31.44 -18.61 13.30
CA LEU A 223 32.79 -18.04 13.37
C LEU A 223 33.84 -18.92 12.70
N THR A 224 33.75 -20.25 12.83
CA THR A 224 34.62 -21.18 12.11
C THR A 224 34.47 -21.04 10.59
N ALA A 225 33.28 -20.67 10.09
CA ALA A 225 33.07 -20.40 8.67
C ALA A 225 33.82 -19.16 8.16
N VAL A 226 33.97 -18.12 8.98
CA VAL A 226 34.70 -16.89 8.65
C VAL A 226 36.21 -17.14 8.65
N ALA A 227 36.70 -17.92 9.61
CA ALA A 227 38.12 -18.21 9.78
C ALA A 227 38.73 -19.10 8.68
N ARG A 228 37.91 -19.87 7.95
CA ARG A 228 38.36 -20.78 6.88
C ARG A 228 39.12 -20.08 5.73
N GLY A 229 39.02 -18.76 5.62
CA GLY A 229 39.73 -17.96 4.60
C GLY A 229 40.95 -17.20 5.10
N SER A 230 41.37 -17.37 6.36
CA SER A 230 42.40 -16.56 7.02
C SER A 230 43.46 -17.45 7.67
N ALA A 231 44.67 -16.93 7.93
CA ALA A 231 45.74 -17.67 8.64
C ALA A 231 45.51 -17.78 10.16
N VAL A 232 44.25 -17.85 10.60
CA VAL A 232 43.83 -17.72 12.01
C VAL A 232 43.16 -19.01 12.48
N THR A 233 43.65 -19.54 13.59
CA THR A 233 43.07 -20.70 14.26
C THR A 233 42.01 -20.22 15.23
N VAL A 234 40.76 -20.63 15.01
CA VAL A 234 39.62 -20.23 15.84
C VAL A 234 39.12 -21.43 16.65
N SER A 235 39.13 -21.30 17.97
CA SER A 235 38.58 -22.28 18.90
C SER A 235 37.40 -21.66 19.64
N VAL A 236 36.19 -22.15 19.35
CA VAL A 236 34.94 -21.61 19.90
C VAL A 236 34.14 -22.75 20.52
N GLU A 237 33.73 -22.59 21.77
CA GLU A 237 32.75 -23.49 22.37
C GLU A 237 31.36 -23.27 21.73
N PRO A 238 30.59 -24.34 21.44
CA PRO A 238 29.23 -24.22 20.92
C PRO A 238 28.34 -23.37 21.83
N ALA A 239 27.77 -22.31 21.26
CA ALA A 239 26.99 -21.32 22.00
C ALA A 239 25.80 -20.86 21.13
N PRO A 240 24.57 -21.30 21.46
CA PRO A 240 23.39 -20.81 20.78
C PRO A 240 23.15 -19.34 21.14
N VAL A 241 23.17 -18.47 20.15
CA VAL A 241 22.92 -17.02 20.28
C VAL A 241 21.88 -16.59 19.24
N PRO A 242 21.14 -15.48 19.45
CA PRO A 242 20.25 -14.96 18.41
C PRO A 242 20.98 -14.75 17.07
N ALA A 243 20.31 -15.03 15.95
CA ALA A 243 20.91 -14.98 14.61
C ALA A 243 21.62 -13.65 14.31
N ALA A 244 21.03 -12.54 14.76
CA ALA A 244 21.59 -11.22 14.56
C ALA A 244 22.89 -10.99 15.36
N VAL A 245 22.98 -11.56 16.56
CA VAL A 245 24.21 -11.57 17.38
C VAL A 245 25.30 -12.38 16.68
N ALA A 246 24.99 -13.57 16.17
CA ALA A 246 25.95 -14.38 15.42
C ALA A 246 26.51 -13.63 14.21
N LEU A 247 25.65 -12.93 13.45
CA LEU A 247 26.06 -12.15 12.29
C LEU A 247 26.95 -10.96 12.67
N ALA A 248 26.66 -10.27 13.78
CA ALA A 248 27.45 -9.16 14.29
C ALA A 248 28.87 -9.61 14.68
N PHE A 249 28.98 -10.72 15.41
CA PHE A 249 30.25 -11.35 15.76
C PHE A 249 31.04 -11.77 14.51
N VAL A 250 30.39 -12.42 13.54
CA VAL A 250 31.00 -12.79 12.26
C VAL A 250 31.61 -11.59 11.53
N ARG A 251 30.90 -10.47 11.44
CA ARG A 251 31.41 -9.25 10.78
C ARG A 251 32.54 -8.60 11.55
N ALA A 252 32.38 -8.48 12.87
CA ALA A 252 33.37 -7.84 13.72
C ALA A 252 34.68 -8.65 13.75
N VAL A 253 34.59 -9.98 13.86
CA VAL A 253 35.75 -10.88 13.72
C VAL A 253 36.34 -10.77 12.31
N GLY A 254 35.52 -10.77 11.26
CA GLY A 254 36.02 -10.59 9.89
C GLY A 254 36.84 -9.31 9.69
N GLU A 255 36.42 -8.19 10.29
CA GLU A 255 37.16 -6.93 10.21
C GLU A 255 38.41 -6.93 11.10
N LEU A 256 38.32 -7.53 12.29
CA LEU A 256 39.48 -7.76 13.16
C LEU A 256 40.58 -8.53 12.42
N LEU A 257 40.21 -9.62 11.74
CA LEU A 257 41.14 -10.46 10.97
C LEU A 257 41.80 -9.67 9.84
N LYS A 258 41.02 -8.92 9.06
CA LYS A 258 41.55 -8.04 8.01
C LYS A 258 42.49 -6.97 8.54
N ASN A 259 42.24 -6.45 9.74
CA ASN A 259 43.12 -5.47 10.38
C ASN A 259 44.44 -6.11 10.84
N VAL A 260 44.37 -7.31 11.39
CA VAL A 260 45.55 -8.07 11.80
C VAL A 260 46.42 -8.44 10.59
N GLU A 261 45.81 -8.92 9.50
CA GLU A 261 46.52 -9.19 8.25
C GLU A 261 47.17 -7.94 7.65
N ARG A 262 46.46 -6.79 7.64
CA ARG A 262 46.97 -5.54 7.08
C ARG A 262 48.06 -4.86 7.92
N HIS A 263 47.98 -4.95 9.24
CA HIS A 263 48.77 -4.08 10.12
C HIS A 263 49.70 -4.81 11.09
N ALA A 264 49.44 -6.08 11.41
CA ALA A 264 50.20 -6.80 12.42
C ALA A 264 51.19 -7.83 11.83
N GLY A 265 51.08 -8.19 10.55
CA GLY A 265 51.98 -9.14 9.88
C GLY A 265 52.07 -10.51 10.57
N ALA A 266 51.09 -10.87 11.41
CA ALA A 266 51.14 -12.06 12.24
C ALA A 266 50.81 -13.30 11.40
N ALA A 267 51.68 -14.31 11.45
CA ALA A 267 51.52 -15.57 10.72
C ALA A 267 50.45 -16.50 11.33
N THR A 268 50.07 -16.27 12.58
CA THR A 268 49.06 -17.09 13.30
C THR A 268 48.44 -16.29 14.44
N VAL A 269 47.10 -16.27 14.48
CA VAL A 269 46.33 -15.63 15.56
C VAL A 269 45.39 -16.69 16.12
N GLU A 270 45.24 -16.69 17.44
CA GLU A 270 44.32 -17.59 18.14
C GLU A 270 43.14 -16.78 18.70
N LEU A 271 41.94 -17.15 18.29
CA LEU A 271 40.69 -16.60 18.83
C LEU A 271 40.02 -17.66 19.70
N GLU A 272 39.95 -17.43 21.00
CA GLU A 272 39.25 -18.30 21.96
C GLU A 272 37.95 -17.62 22.42
N VAL A 273 36.82 -18.28 22.15
CA VAL A 273 35.50 -17.84 22.60
C VAL A 273 34.88 -18.94 23.47
N SER A 274 34.80 -18.69 24.78
CA SER A 274 34.17 -19.59 25.76
C SER A 274 33.04 -18.88 26.49
N ARG A 275 32.17 -19.65 27.15
CA ARG A 275 31.07 -19.07 27.93
C ARG A 275 31.61 -18.18 29.06
N GLY A 276 31.48 -16.86 28.89
CA GLY A 276 31.82 -15.87 29.90
C GLY A 276 33.23 -15.26 29.80
N VAL A 277 34.07 -15.68 28.83
CA VAL A 277 35.41 -15.13 28.60
C VAL A 277 35.73 -15.13 27.11
N ALA A 278 36.22 -13.99 26.58
CA ALA A 278 36.83 -13.92 25.25
C ALA A 278 38.32 -13.59 25.40
N ARG A 279 39.20 -14.40 24.79
CA ARG A 279 40.64 -14.16 24.77
C ARG A 279 41.16 -14.12 23.33
N VAL A 280 42.02 -13.13 23.06
CA VAL A 280 42.71 -13.00 21.78
C VAL A 280 44.20 -13.12 22.05
N GLY A 281 44.81 -14.18 21.53
CA GLY A 281 46.24 -14.47 21.65
C GLY A 281 46.98 -14.28 20.32
N ARG A 282 48.23 -13.81 20.39
CA ARG A 282 49.12 -13.73 19.21
C ARG A 282 50.10 -14.91 19.26
N GLY A 283 50.10 -15.74 18.22
CA GLY A 283 51.07 -16.83 18.05
C GLY A 283 52.21 -16.40 17.14
N THR A 284 53.45 -16.62 17.56
CA THR A 284 54.62 -16.55 16.66
C THR A 284 55.04 -17.97 16.29
N ALA A 285 55.22 -18.22 15.00
CA ALA A 285 55.60 -19.53 14.50
C ALA A 285 57.07 -19.85 14.84
N ALA A 286 57.28 -20.67 15.86
CA ALA A 286 58.38 -21.62 15.95
C ALA A 286 57.99 -22.73 16.94
N GLY A 287 58.20 -23.98 16.54
CA GLY A 287 57.80 -25.15 17.31
C GLY A 287 58.34 -25.19 18.74
N SER A 288 57.57 -25.86 19.60
CA SER A 288 57.84 -26.22 21.00
C SER A 288 57.78 -25.10 22.05
N GLY A 289 56.86 -25.28 23.01
CA GLY A 289 56.95 -24.69 24.34
C GLY A 289 56.09 -23.47 24.58
N TRP A 290 54.96 -23.68 25.26
CA TRP A 290 54.26 -22.61 25.99
C TRP A 290 55.21 -22.03 27.04
N ARG A 291 55.76 -20.84 26.80
CA ARG A 291 56.51 -20.08 27.82
C ARG A 291 56.31 -18.59 27.58
N GLY A 292 55.39 -18.02 28.35
CA GLY A 292 55.06 -16.59 28.31
C GLY A 292 53.92 -16.30 29.28
N GLN A 293 54.17 -16.48 30.58
CA GLN A 293 53.28 -16.04 31.64
C GLN A 293 53.72 -14.64 32.06
N ASP A 294 53.31 -13.61 31.33
CA ASP A 294 53.45 -12.23 31.80
C ASP A 294 52.38 -11.96 32.84
N ARG A 295 52.71 -12.32 34.08
CA ARG A 295 52.10 -11.73 35.27
C ARG A 295 52.60 -10.29 35.38
N LEU A 296 51.77 -9.32 35.02
CA LEU A 296 51.98 -7.95 35.47
C LEU A 296 51.46 -7.81 36.92
N GLY A 297 52.41 -7.90 37.86
CA GLY A 297 52.47 -7.08 39.08
C GLY A 297 51.66 -7.51 40.31
N ALA A 298 52.36 -7.93 41.37
CA ALA A 298 51.82 -8.07 42.72
C ALA A 298 52.26 -6.90 43.63
N GLY A 299 51.32 -6.36 44.42
CA GLY A 299 51.56 -5.74 45.74
C GLY A 299 50.79 -4.43 46.02
N PRO A 300 50.46 -4.07 47.28
CA PRO A 300 50.90 -4.68 48.55
C PRO A 300 49.78 -5.10 49.53
N ARG A 301 50.23 -5.87 50.53
CA ARG A 301 49.54 -6.39 51.72
C ARG A 301 48.88 -5.27 52.54
N TYR A 302 47.61 -5.44 52.90
CA TYR A 302 46.96 -4.68 53.97
C TYR A 302 47.25 -5.36 55.33
N GLN A 303 48.11 -4.76 56.15
CA GLN A 303 48.17 -5.02 57.58
C GLN A 303 46.95 -4.37 58.24
N ARG A 304 46.13 -5.19 58.93
CA ARG A 304 45.10 -4.72 59.86
C ARG A 304 45.78 -4.12 61.09
N ALA A 305 45.61 -2.81 61.30
CA ALA A 305 45.74 -2.20 62.61
C ALA A 305 44.35 -2.15 63.29
N THR A 306 44.31 -2.66 64.50
CA THR A 306 43.20 -2.63 65.48
C THR A 306 43.07 -1.26 66.18
N GLY A 307 41.82 -0.89 66.51
CA GLY A 307 41.45 0.21 67.44
C GLY A 307 41.06 1.52 66.74
N LEU A 308 39.92 2.19 66.99
CA LEU A 308 39.17 2.39 68.24
C LEU A 308 37.71 2.87 67.98
N ALA A 309 36.79 2.43 68.87
CA ALA A 309 35.62 3.12 69.47
C ALA A 309 34.74 4.03 68.59
N ARG A 310 33.44 3.76 68.35
CA ARG A 310 32.30 3.92 69.29
C ARG A 310 32.60 4.68 70.59
N ARG A 311 32.51 6.01 70.56
CA ARG A 311 31.52 6.84 71.27
C ARG A 311 31.80 8.31 70.99
#